data_AF-A0A9C7UJR2-F1
#
_entry.id   AF-A0A9C7UJR2-F1
#
_cell.length_a   1.000
_cell.length_b   1.000
_cell.length_c   1.000
_cell.angle_alpha   90.00
_cell.angle_beta   90.00
_cell.angle_gamma   90.00
#
_symmetry.space_group_name_H-M   'P 1'
#
loop_
_entity.id
_entity.type
_entity.pdbx_description
1 polymer ?
#
loop_
_entity_poly.entity_id
_entity_poly.type
_entity_poly.pdbx_seq_one_letter_code
_entity_poly.pdbx_strand_id
1 'polypeptide(L)' 'MHDALETAHAHRLIDTPPSSSALVERISQWQAVSVGLNEMNQSVGRDDAYPFVISAQVHNKLAYVDAMISRLRTLQ' A
#
# COMPACT_ATOMS: atom_id res chain seq x y z
N MET A 1 16.99 -2.28 -4.45
CA MET A 1 15.85 -1.55 -5.04
C MET A 1 14.74 -1.66 -4.01
N HIS A 2 14.40 -0.56 -3.33
CA HIS A 2 13.32 -0.55 -2.33
C HIS A 2 11.97 -0.45 -3.03
N ASP A 3 10.98 -1.19 -2.54
CA ASP A 3 9.60 -1.01 -2.97
C ASP A 3 9.10 0.39 -2.52
N ALA A 4 8.02 0.90 -3.13
CA ALA A 4 7.47 2.22 -2.87
C ALA A 4 7.09 2.42 -1.40
N LEU A 5 6.51 1.41 -0.74
CA LEU A 5 6.19 1.45 0.69
C LEU A 5 7.44 1.44 1.58
N GLU A 6 8.50 0.74 1.19
CA GLU A 6 9.77 0.76 1.93
C GLU A 6 10.42 2.15 1.84
N THR A 7 10.34 2.77 0.66
CA THR A 7 10.79 4.15 0.44
C THR A 7 9.95 5.13 1.27
N ALA A 8 8.62 4.97 1.28
CA ALA A 8 7.73 5.79 2.09
C ALA A 8 8.06 5.69 3.59
N HIS A 9 8.33 4.49 4.10
CA HIS A 9 8.74 4.30 5.49
C HIS A 9 10.11 4.94 5.78
N ALA A 10 11.10 4.75 4.89
CA ALA A 10 12.43 5.35 5.04
C ALA A 10 12.39 6.89 5.11
N HIS A 11 11.44 7.50 4.41
CA HIS A 11 11.17 8.93 4.43
C HIS A 11 10.14 9.38 5.48
N ARG A 12 9.67 8.47 6.35
CA ARG A 12 8.70 8.74 7.43
C ARG A 12 7.34 9.25 6.94
N LEU A 13 6.93 8.83 5.75
CA LEU A 13 5.57 9.05 5.24
C LEU A 13 4.57 8.03 5.82
N ILE A 14 5.06 6.91 6.34
CA ILE A 14 4.30 5.90 7.08
C ILE A 14 5.10 5.43 8.31
N ASP A 15 4.41 5.19 9.41
CA ASP A 15 5.05 4.88 10.70
C ASP A 15 5.51 3.42 10.80
N THR A 16 4.66 2.49 10.35
CA THR A 16 4.92 1.05 10.46
C THR A 16 5.70 0.55 9.25
N PRO A 17 6.78 -0.24 9.43
CA PRO A 17 7.48 -0.84 8.31
C PRO A 17 6.57 -1.86 7.59
N PRO A 18 6.52 -1.83 6.24
CA PRO A 18 5.61 -2.69 5.48
C PRO A 18 5.91 -4.20 5.62
N SER A 19 7.12 -4.57 6.06
CA SER A 19 7.49 -5.96 6.36
C SER A 19 6.78 -6.51 7.61
N SER A 20 6.34 -5.64 8.52
CA SER A 20 5.69 -6.02 9.78
C SER A 20 4.16 -5.86 9.72
N SER A 21 3.64 -5.33 8.62
CA SER A 21 2.21 -5.07 8.41
C SER A 21 1.54 -6.20 7.63
N ALA A 22 0.28 -6.49 7.98
CA ALA A 22 -0.57 -7.37 7.16
C ALA A 22 -0.85 -6.74 5.79
N LEU A 23 -1.21 -7.54 4.78
CA LEU A 23 -1.44 -7.01 3.43
C LEU A 23 -2.50 -5.91 3.39
N VAL A 24 -3.57 -6.07 4.17
CA VAL A 24 -4.65 -5.08 4.30
C VAL A 24 -4.12 -3.74 4.80
N GLU A 25 -3.23 -3.76 5.78
CA GLU A 25 -2.63 -2.55 6.32
C GLU A 25 -1.68 -1.90 5.30
N ARG A 26 -0.92 -2.71 4.55
CA ARG A 26 -0.07 -2.23 3.45
C ARG A 26 -0.87 -1.55 2.33
N ILE A 27 -2.06 -2.08 2.00
CA ILE A 27 -2.97 -1.46 1.02
C ILE A 27 -3.42 -0.08 1.52
N SER A 28 -3.81 0.02 2.80
CA SER A 28 -4.21 1.29 3.41
C SER A 28 -3.06 2.30 3.45
N GLN A 29 -1.85 1.86 3.84
CA GLN A 29 -0.64 2.68 3.79
C GLN A 29 -0.37 3.20 2.38
N TRP A 30 -0.47 2.32 1.38
CA TRP A 30 -0.25 2.70 -0.02
C TRP A 30 -1.27 3.72 -0.51
N GLN A 31 -2.54 3.57 -0.12
CA GLN A 31 -3.59 4.51 -0.48
C GLN A 31 -3.31 5.91 0.10
N ALA A 32 -2.92 6.00 1.36
CA ALA A 32 -2.55 7.26 1.99
C ALA A 32 -1.36 7.94 1.30
N VAL A 33 -0.30 7.17 1.01
CA VAL A 33 0.88 7.68 0.29
C VAL A 33 0.51 8.15 -1.12
N SER A 34 -0.29 7.38 -1.85
CA SER A 34 -0.69 7.70 -3.23
C SER A 34 -1.51 8.99 -3.30
N VAL A 35 -2.43 9.20 -2.34
CA VAL A 35 -3.22 10.43 -2.24
C VAL A 35 -2.32 11.63 -2.00
N GLY A 36 -1.40 11.55 -1.02
CA GLY A 36 -0.47 12.65 -0.76
C GLY A 36 0.44 12.98 -1.95
N LEU A 37 0.88 11.97 -2.71
CA LEU A 37 1.66 12.17 -3.92
C LEU A 37 0.85 12.83 -5.04
N ASN A 38 -0.41 12.44 -5.21
CA ASN A 38 -1.31 13.07 -6.19
C ASN A 38 -1.58 14.53 -5.82
N GLU A 39 -1.89 14.82 -4.55
CA GLU A 39 -2.06 16.20 -4.05
C GLU A 39 -0.80 17.03 -4.28
N MET A 40 0.38 16.46 -4.03
CA MET A 40 1.64 17.14 -4.30
C MET A 40 1.85 17.41 -5.80
N ASN A 41 1.53 16.44 -6.67
CA ASN A 41 1.61 16.64 -8.12
C ASN A 41 0.65 17.74 -8.60
N GLN A 42 -0.59 17.74 -8.14
CA GLN A 42 -1.56 18.78 -8.47
C GLN A 42 -1.07 20.17 -8.03
N SER A 43 -0.43 20.27 -6.85
CA SER A 43 0.11 21.53 -6.34
C SER A 43 1.19 22.15 -7.25
N VAL A 44 1.92 21.32 -8.00
CA VAL A 44 2.94 21.76 -8.98
C VAL A 44 2.43 21.79 -10.42
N GLY A 45 1.12 21.70 -10.63
CA GLY A 45 0.48 21.75 -11.94
C GLY A 45 0.70 20.49 -12.80
N ARG A 46 0.93 19.34 -12.15
CA ARG A 46 1.06 18.04 -12.81
C ARG A 46 -0.17 17.18 -12.55
N ASP A 47 -0.44 16.26 -13.47
CA ASP A 47 -1.50 15.27 -13.31
C ASP A 47 -1.17 14.26 -12.20
N ASP A 48 -2.22 13.61 -11.70
CA ASP A 48 -2.12 12.53 -10.73
C ASP A 48 -1.27 11.38 -11.29
N ALA A 49 -0.23 10.98 -10.55
CA ALA A 49 0.57 9.82 -10.93
C ALA A 49 -0.17 8.50 -10.64
N TYR A 50 -1.13 8.52 -9.71
CA TYR A 50 -1.90 7.37 -9.28
C TYR A 50 -3.42 7.65 -9.35
N PRO A 51 -4.00 7.84 -10.55
CA PRO A 51 -5.42 8.22 -10.72
C PRO A 51 -6.37 7.02 -10.60
N PHE A 52 -6.11 6.11 -9.66
CA PHE A 52 -6.91 4.90 -9.47
C PHE A 52 -7.07 4.58 -7.98
N VAL A 53 -8.20 3.94 -7.65
CA VAL A 53 -8.51 3.49 -6.29
C VAL A 53 -8.61 1.98 -6.28
N ILE A 54 -8.06 1.35 -5.24
CA ILE A 54 -8.25 -0.08 -4.99
C ILE A 54 -9.69 -0.27 -4.50
N SER A 55 -10.54 -0.85 -5.34
CA SER A 55 -11.95 -1.07 -5.00
C SER A 55 -12.10 -2.07 -3.87
N ALA A 56 -13.23 -2.01 -3.16
CA ALA A 56 -13.56 -2.98 -2.11
C ALA A 56 -13.50 -4.44 -2.60
N GLN A 57 -13.87 -4.69 -3.87
CA GLN A 57 -13.80 -6.03 -4.45
C GLN A 57 -12.36 -6.52 -4.61
N VAL A 58 -11.47 -5.66 -5.11
CA VAL A 58 -10.03 -5.99 -5.24
C VAL A 58 -9.41 -6.17 -3.86
N HIS A 59 -9.75 -5.31 -2.91
CA HIS A 59 -9.32 -5.42 -1.52
C HIS A 59 -9.71 -6.78 -0.92
N ASN A 60 -10.98 -7.19 -1.04
CA ASN A 60 -11.46 -8.48 -0.52
C ASN A 60 -10.71 -9.67 -1.15
N LYS A 61 -10.42 -9.61 -2.45
CA LYS A 61 -9.66 -10.64 -3.14
C LYS A 61 -8.23 -10.75 -2.59
N LEU A 62 -7.57 -9.62 -2.38
CA LEU A 62 -6.21 -9.59 -1.85
C LEU A 62 -6.18 -10.11 -0.40
N ALA A 63 -7.13 -9.69 0.44
CA ALA A 63 -7.25 -10.19 1.81
C ALA A 63 -7.47 -11.71 1.87
N TYR A 64 -8.28 -12.27 0.97
CA TYR A 64 -8.48 -13.72 0.87
C TYR A 64 -7.17 -14.47 0.53
N VAL A 65 -6.41 -13.96 -0.44
CA VAL A 65 -5.13 -14.56 -0.83
C VAL A 65 -4.10 -14.47 0.31
N ASP A 66 -4.02 -13.34 1.02
CA ASP A 66 -3.13 -13.16 2.16
C ASP A 66 -3.44 -14.14 3.31
N ALA A 67 -4.73 -14.32 3.61
CA ALA A 67 -5.18 -15.31 4.58
C ALA A 67 -4.79 -16.74 4.17
N MET A 68 -4.92 -17.07 2.88
CA MET A 68 -4.56 -18.39 2.35
C MET A 68 -3.05 -18.65 2.44
N ILE A 69 -2.22 -17.67 2.05
CA ILE A 69 -0.76 -17.75 2.16
C ILE A 69 -0.35 -17.92 3.63
N SER A 70 -0.93 -17.13 4.54
CA SER A 70 -0.66 -17.20 5.97
C SER A 70 -0.98 -18.59 6.52
N ARG A 71 -2.14 -19.15 6.16
CA ARG A 71 -2.53 -20.50 6.56
C ARG A 71 -1.57 -21.57 6.02
N LEU A 72 -1.14 -21.46 4.77
CA LEU A 72 -0.21 -22.42 4.18
C LEU A 72 1.16 -22.38 4.87
N ARG A 73 1.66 -21.20 5.24
CA ARG A 73 2.92 -21.05 5.99
C ARG A 73 2.85 -21.67 7.38
N THR A 74 1.70 -21.63 8.05
CA THR A 74 1.53 -22.26 9.38
C THR A 74 1.40 -23.78 9.34
N LEU A 75 1.18 -24.37 8.16
CA LEU A 75 1.04 -25.82 7.96
C LEU A 75 2.36 -26.49 7.53
N GLN A 76 3.39 -25.70 7.21
CA GLN A 76 4.76 -26.16 6.92
C GLN A 76 5.62 -26.15 8.18
#